data_AF-A0A9D3XK52-F1
#
_entry.id   AF-A0A9D3XK52-F1
#
_cell.length_a   1.000
_cell.length_b   1.000
_cell.length_c   1.000
_cell.angle_alpha   90.00
_cell.angle_beta   90.00
_cell.angle_gamma   90.00
#
_symmetry.space_group_name_H-M   'P 1'
#
loop_
_entity.id
_entity.type
_entity.pdbx_description
1 polymer ?
#
loop_
_entity_poly.entity_id
_entity_poly.type
_entity_poly.pdbx_seq_one_letter_code
_entity_poly.pdbx_strand_id
1 'polypeptide(L)'
;MAARSRVKDLQEAVICSVCLASFNDPVILIKCGHNFCRSCITQYCQESRTSPPYPCPQCRAPFQAGEFQPNRELRNVVEIAKNIPEPKGKKVCETHEALLQLFCEVDQTPICVVCRESRSHRDHPVLPIEEAAQDYQEQIQRHLESLKKERDEILSCKSSGENTSQELLRPCRITCQYLTAVSEANDPTSEPNSTSASSTNPAIVTDNPSVQPGAFYVIGPALTPK
;
A
#
# COMPACT_ATOMS: atom_id res chain seq x y z
N MET A 1 -8.87 32.61 7.69
CA MET A 1 -7.40 32.81 7.67
C MET A 1 -6.79 31.63 8.39
N ALA A 2 -5.85 30.91 7.78
CA ALA A 2 -5.31 29.67 8.34
C ALA A 2 -4.58 29.94 9.66
N ALA A 3 -5.01 29.29 10.75
CA ALA A 3 -4.25 29.27 12.00
C ALA A 3 -2.93 28.55 11.72
N ARG A 4 -1.82 29.31 11.68
CA ARG A 4 -0.48 28.71 11.65
C ARG A 4 -0.27 27.99 12.98
N SER A 5 0.17 26.74 12.91
CA SER A 5 0.56 26.00 14.11
C SER A 5 1.79 26.67 14.73
N ARG A 6 1.78 26.92 16.04
CA ARG A 6 2.94 27.44 16.79
C ARG A 6 4.20 26.59 16.59
N VAL A 7 4.02 25.29 16.30
CA VAL A 7 5.12 24.38 15.96
C VAL A 7 5.76 24.77 14.63
N LYS A 8 4.96 25.11 13.61
CA LYS A 8 5.47 25.57 12.31
C LYS A 8 6.20 26.91 12.44
N ASP A 9 5.66 27.84 13.23
CA ASP A 9 6.32 29.13 13.48
C ASP A 9 7.69 28.93 14.14
N LEU A 10 7.79 28.00 15.11
CA LEU A 10 9.07 27.64 15.73
C LEU A 10 10.03 26.98 14.74
N GLN A 11 9.54 26.07 13.89
CA GLN A 11 10.34 25.40 12.86
C GLN A 11 10.87 26.40 11.82
N GLU A 12 10.09 27.40 11.43
CA GLU A 12 10.50 28.49 10.54
C GLU A 12 11.52 29.41 11.23
N ALA A 13 11.36 29.67 12.53
CA ALA A 13 12.27 30.55 13.30
C ALA A 13 13.69 29.97 13.50
N VAL A 14 13.88 28.67 13.30
CA VAL A 14 15.20 28.00 13.44
C VAL A 14 15.89 27.73 12.10
N ILE A 15 15.47 28.41 11.03
CA ILE A 15 16.06 28.29 9.69
C ILE A 15 17.13 29.37 9.47
N CYS A 16 18.27 28.96 8.94
CA CYS A 16 19.31 29.87 8.49
C CYS A 16 18.90 30.54 7.17
N SER A 17 18.93 31.88 7.12
CA SER A 17 18.55 32.63 5.92
C SER A 17 19.53 32.51 4.74
N VAL A 18 20.69 31.87 4.94
CA VAL A 18 21.72 31.69 3.88
C VAL A 18 21.56 30.33 3.20
N CYS A 19 21.54 29.22 3.96
CA CYS A 19 21.36 27.88 3.37
C CYS A 19 19.90 27.42 3.32
N LEU A 20 18.97 28.16 3.91
CA LEU A 20 17.54 27.83 3.98
C LEU A 20 17.23 26.48 4.65
N ALA A 21 18.18 25.98 5.45
CA ALA A 21 18.02 24.78 6.27
C ALA A 21 18.07 25.16 7.76
N SER A 22 17.64 24.24 8.64
CA SER A 22 17.77 24.43 10.09
C SER A 22 19.22 24.73 10.46
N PHE A 23 19.43 25.63 11.42
CA PHE A 23 20.78 26.02 11.82
C PHE A 23 21.65 24.79 12.16
N ASN A 24 22.86 24.76 11.60
CA ASN A 24 23.90 23.81 11.96
C ASN A 24 25.09 24.60 12.49
N ASP A 25 25.48 24.32 13.74
CA ASP A 25 26.46 25.12 14.49
C ASP A 25 26.17 26.64 14.39
N PRO A 26 25.05 27.12 14.97
CA PRO A 26 24.66 28.52 14.86
C PRO A 26 25.67 29.45 15.54
N VAL A 27 25.97 30.56 14.86
CA VAL A 27 26.74 31.69 15.37
C VAL A 27 25.93 32.98 15.27
N ILE A 28 26.16 33.90 16.22
CA ILE A 28 25.53 35.22 16.26
C ILE A 28 26.53 36.30 15.86
N LEU A 29 26.13 37.21 14.96
CA LEU A 29 26.89 38.42 14.65
C LEU A 29 26.74 39.42 15.80
N ILE A 30 27.84 39.80 16.45
CA ILE A 30 27.83 40.59 17.70
C ILE A 30 27.14 41.96 17.53
N LYS A 31 27.31 42.61 16.37
CA LYS A 31 26.81 43.97 16.13
C LYS A 31 25.32 44.06 15.86
N CYS A 32 24.74 43.07 15.19
CA CYS A 32 23.34 43.11 14.73
C CYS A 32 22.46 41.99 15.27
N GLY A 33 23.03 41.01 16.00
CA GLY A 33 22.29 39.93 16.63
C GLY A 33 21.73 38.86 15.69
N HIS A 34 21.98 38.95 14.38
CA HIS A 34 21.51 37.96 13.42
C HIS A 34 22.32 36.67 13.51
N ASN A 35 21.64 35.54 13.30
CA ASN A 35 22.20 34.21 13.46
C ASN A 35 22.37 33.51 12.11
N PHE A 36 23.46 32.77 11.96
CA PHE A 36 23.80 32.02 10.74
C PHE A 36 24.47 30.70 11.12
N CYS A 37 24.47 29.71 10.22
CA CYS A 37 25.38 28.57 10.38
C CYS A 37 26.83 29.07 10.31
N ARG A 38 27.73 28.52 11.14
CA ARG A 38 29.15 28.85 11.10
C ARG A 38 29.74 28.73 9.70
N SER A 39 29.44 27.64 9.00
CA SER A 39 29.89 27.40 7.62
C SER A 39 29.37 28.48 6.66
N CYS A 40 28.08 28.80 6.74
CA CYS A 40 27.44 29.79 5.87
C CYS A 40 28.07 31.18 5.98
N ILE A 41 28.26 31.69 7.19
CA ILE A 41 28.84 33.04 7.36
C ILE A 41 30.34 33.06 7.02
N THR A 42 31.05 31.95 7.27
CA THR A 42 32.47 31.83 6.90
C THR A 42 32.64 31.84 5.39
N GLN A 43 31.85 31.05 4.66
CA GLN A 43 31.84 31.02 3.21
C GLN A 43 31.43 32.37 2.62
N TYR A 44 30.40 33.02 3.20
CA TYR A 44 29.98 34.36 2.80
C TYR A 44 31.13 35.39 2.86
N CYS A 45 31.95 35.36 3.91
CA CYS A 45 33.12 36.22 4.01
C CYS A 45 34.22 35.87 3.00
N GLN A 46 34.42 34.58 2.72
CA GLN A 46 35.46 34.09 1.79
C GLN A 46 35.13 34.40 0.32
N GLU A 47 33.87 34.29 -0.07
CA GLU A 47 33.41 34.49 -1.46
C GLU A 47 33.09 35.97 -1.77
N SER A 48 33.10 36.83 -0.75
CA SER A 48 32.78 38.24 -0.94
C SER A 48 33.88 38.97 -1.72
N ARG A 49 33.44 39.74 -2.73
CA ARG A 49 34.31 40.63 -3.52
C ARG A 49 34.63 41.95 -2.81
N THR A 50 34.05 42.20 -1.63
CA THR A 50 34.31 43.40 -0.83
C THR A 50 35.30 43.11 0.28
N SER A 51 36.23 44.02 0.52
CA SER A 51 37.07 43.99 1.71
C SER A 51 36.21 44.22 2.98
N PRO A 52 36.64 43.72 4.16
CA PRO A 52 35.97 44.03 5.42
C PRO A 52 35.85 45.55 5.66
N PRO A 53 34.80 46.03 6.35
CA PRO A 53 33.72 45.26 6.97
C PRO A 53 32.70 44.71 5.97
N TYR A 54 32.23 43.48 6.19
CA TYR A 54 31.23 42.81 5.37
C TYR A 54 29.81 43.23 5.76
N PRO A 55 28.85 43.27 4.83
CA PRO A 55 27.46 43.53 5.16
C PRO A 55 26.76 42.26 5.65
N CYS A 56 26.01 42.35 6.75
CA CYS A 56 25.19 41.24 7.23
C CYS A 56 24.20 40.76 6.14
N PRO A 57 24.09 39.44 5.85
CA PRO A 57 23.17 38.93 4.83
C PRO A 57 21.69 39.29 5.05
N GLN A 58 21.29 39.56 6.29
CA GLN A 58 19.90 39.84 6.64
C GLN A 58 19.57 41.33 6.74
N CYS A 59 20.40 42.12 7.43
CA CYS A 59 20.12 43.55 7.70
C CYS A 59 21.15 44.51 7.10
N ARG A 60 22.19 44.00 6.42
CA ARG A 60 23.31 44.76 5.83
C ARG A 60 24.17 45.58 6.80
N ALA A 61 23.94 45.47 8.12
CA ALA A 61 24.83 46.06 9.12
C ALA A 61 26.29 45.57 8.95
N PRO A 62 27.30 46.45 9.06
CA PRO A 62 28.70 46.09 8.85
C PRO A 62 29.24 45.20 9.99
N PHE A 63 30.05 44.19 9.66
CA PHE A 63 30.74 43.30 10.62
C PHE A 63 32.12 42.86 10.11
N GLN A 64 33.03 42.50 11.02
CA GLN A 64 34.37 41.97 10.65
C GLN A 64 34.36 40.44 10.52
N ALA A 65 35.25 39.89 9.68
CA ALA A 65 35.43 38.42 9.63
C ALA A 65 35.88 37.90 11.01
N GLY A 66 35.20 36.86 11.50
CA GLY A 66 35.44 36.30 12.82
C GLY A 66 34.76 37.04 13.98
N GLU A 67 34.06 38.16 13.72
CA GLU A 67 33.27 38.90 14.73
C GLU A 67 31.90 38.24 14.97
N PHE A 68 31.93 36.95 15.29
CA PHE A 68 30.75 36.17 15.65
C PHE A 68 31.09 35.15 16.72
N GLN A 69 30.10 34.83 17.55
CA GLN A 69 30.25 33.88 18.65
C GLN A 69 29.30 32.70 18.47
N PRO A 70 29.67 31.48 18.92
CA PRO A 70 28.74 30.35 18.95
C PRO A 70 27.49 30.69 19.78
N ASN A 71 26.31 30.43 19.23
CA ASN A 71 25.03 30.58 19.94
C ASN A 71 24.55 29.21 20.42
N ARG A 72 25.02 28.82 21.62
CA ARG A 72 24.68 27.51 22.22
C ARG A 72 23.19 27.37 22.52
N GLU A 73 22.54 28.45 22.94
CA GLU A 73 21.10 28.43 23.22
C GLU A 73 20.29 28.19 21.95
N LEU A 74 20.63 28.86 20.85
CA LEU A 74 19.97 28.61 19.57
C LEU A 74 20.23 27.18 19.08
N ARG A 75 21.42 26.62 19.32
CA ARG A 75 21.70 25.20 19.02
C ARG A 75 20.74 24.27 19.79
N ASN A 76 20.57 24.51 21.10
CA ASN A 76 19.64 23.74 21.94
C ASN A 76 18.19 23.86 21.42
N VAL A 77 17.75 25.08 21.08
CA VAL A 77 16.42 25.33 20.53
C VAL A 77 16.22 24.61 19.19
N VAL A 78 17.22 24.61 18.31
CA VAL A 78 17.15 23.87 17.03
C VAL A 78 17.00 22.37 17.28
N GLU A 79 17.72 21.82 18.26
CA GLU A 79 17.62 20.40 18.60
C GLU A 79 16.25 20.04 19.18
N ILE A 80 15.70 20.88 20.06
CA ILE A 80 14.33 20.73 20.56
C ILE A 80 13.34 20.80 19.39
N ALA A 81 13.44 21.81 18.53
CA ALA A 81 12.53 22.01 17.41
C ALA A 81 12.54 20.84 16.40
N LYS A 82 13.69 20.21 16.17
CA LYS A 82 13.81 19.00 15.34
C LYS A 82 13.13 17.77 15.95
N ASN A 83 13.11 17.69 17.28
CA ASN A 83 12.51 16.58 18.02
C ASN A 83 11.03 16.77 18.32
N ILE A 84 10.44 17.93 18.00
CA ILE A 84 8.99 18.09 18.05
C ILE A 84 8.41 17.23 16.94
N PRO A 85 7.58 16.21 17.26
CA PRO A 85 6.92 15.43 16.24
C PRO A 85 6.09 16.37 15.39
N GLU A 86 6.44 16.52 14.12
CA GLU A 86 5.52 17.15 13.19
C GLU A 86 4.22 16.34 13.23
N PRO A 87 3.04 16.99 13.29
CA PRO A 87 1.79 16.32 13.04
C PRO A 87 1.68 15.98 11.54
N LYS A 88 2.67 15.27 10.97
CA LYS A 88 2.54 14.68 9.64
C LYS A 88 1.43 13.65 9.73
N GLY A 89 0.26 14.02 9.20
CA GLY A 89 -0.93 13.17 9.15
C GLY A 89 -1.85 13.21 10.38
N LYS A 90 -1.49 13.90 11.47
CA LYS A 90 -2.38 14.03 12.63
C LYS A 90 -3.39 15.15 12.39
N LYS A 91 -4.63 14.76 12.07
CA LYS A 91 -5.74 15.69 11.89
C LYS A 91 -6.07 16.37 13.23
N VAL A 92 -6.39 17.65 13.16
CA VAL A 92 -6.86 18.44 14.30
C VAL A 92 -8.38 18.59 14.22
N CYS A 93 -9.02 18.67 15.38
CA CYS A 93 -10.43 19.02 15.48
C CYS A 93 -10.63 20.47 15.05
N GLU A 94 -11.56 20.72 14.14
CA GLU A 94 -11.84 22.07 13.63
C GLU A 94 -12.43 22.99 14.70
N THR A 95 -13.19 22.44 15.64
CA THR A 95 -13.86 23.21 16.70
C THR A 95 -12.95 23.53 17.88
N HIS A 96 -12.10 22.58 18.28
CA HIS A 96 -11.31 22.67 19.52
C HIS A 96 -9.81 22.85 19.30
N GLU A 97 -9.34 22.78 18.04
CA GLU A 97 -7.93 22.87 17.66
C GLU A 97 -7.02 21.83 18.36
N ALA A 98 -7.61 20.79 18.93
CA ALA A 98 -6.94 19.68 19.60
C ALA A 98 -6.75 18.49 18.64
N LEU A 99 -5.75 17.66 18.90
CA LEU A 99 -5.50 16.45 18.09
C LEU A 99 -6.69 15.50 18.13
N LEU A 100 -7.07 14.96 16.97
CA LEU A 100 -8.00 13.85 16.87
C LEU A 100 -7.24 12.56 17.22
N GLN A 101 -7.50 12.01 18.40
CA GLN A 101 -6.83 10.81 18.93
C GLN A 101 -7.80 9.72 19.35
N LEU A 102 -9.10 10.01 19.33
CA LEU A 102 -10.16 9.08 19.71
C LEU A 102 -11.05 8.83 18.50
N PHE A 103 -11.69 7.67 18.47
CA PHE A 103 -12.70 7.31 17.49
C PHE A 103 -14.02 7.07 18.20
N CYS A 104 -15.08 7.75 17.76
CA CYS A 104 -16.43 7.50 18.24
C CYS A 104 -17.05 6.37 17.44
N GLU A 105 -17.41 5.27 18.09
CA GLU A 105 -17.95 4.10 17.39
C GLU A 105 -19.36 4.35 16.83
N VAL A 106 -20.16 5.17 17.52
CA VAL A 106 -21.54 5.50 17.11
C VAL A 106 -21.55 6.37 15.85
N ASP A 107 -20.83 7.49 15.89
CA ASP A 107 -20.78 8.45 14.79
C ASP A 107 -19.79 8.05 13.69
N GLN A 108 -18.97 7.01 13.93
CA GLN A 108 -17.90 6.53 13.05
C GLN A 108 -16.94 7.63 12.60
N THR A 109 -16.59 8.52 13.51
CA THR A 109 -15.72 9.67 13.22
C THR A 109 -14.61 9.82 14.26
N PRO A 110 -13.42 10.31 13.84
CA PRO A 110 -12.37 10.66 14.76
C PRO A 110 -12.72 11.95 15.50
N ILE A 111 -12.57 11.94 16.83
CA ILE A 111 -12.86 13.06 17.72
C ILE A 111 -11.65 13.41 18.60
N CYS A 112 -11.62 14.62 19.15
CA CYS A 112 -10.61 15.02 20.14
C CYS A 112 -11.08 14.75 21.58
N VAL A 113 -10.17 14.86 22.53
CA VAL A 113 -10.46 14.68 23.96
C VAL A 113 -11.52 15.65 24.50
N VAL A 114 -11.66 16.84 23.92
CA VAL A 114 -12.70 17.80 24.31
C VAL A 114 -14.06 17.38 23.76
N CYS A 115 -14.11 16.88 22.52
CA CYS A 115 -15.34 16.34 21.94
C CYS A 115 -15.89 15.17 22.75
N ARG A 116 -15.03 14.30 23.30
CA ARG A 116 -15.44 13.20 24.18
C ARG A 116 -16.25 13.68 25.37
N GLU A 117 -15.84 14.76 26.01
CA GLU A 117 -16.55 15.31 27.18
C GLU A 117 -17.78 16.17 26.80
N SER A 118 -17.92 16.48 25.52
CA SER A 118 -19.06 17.27 25.02
C SER A 118 -20.36 16.45 25.07
N ARG A 119 -21.49 17.13 25.21
CA ARG A 119 -22.82 16.49 25.22
C ARG A 119 -23.08 15.61 23.99
N SER A 120 -22.41 15.89 22.87
CA SER A 120 -22.60 15.17 21.61
C SER A 120 -21.98 13.77 21.62
N HIS A 121 -20.94 13.53 22.43
CA HIS A 121 -20.23 12.23 22.44
C HIS A 121 -20.00 11.66 23.85
N ARG A 122 -20.43 12.34 24.92
CA ARG A 122 -20.19 11.96 26.32
C ARG A 122 -20.59 10.54 26.65
N ASP A 123 -21.71 10.10 26.10
CA ASP A 123 -22.29 8.79 26.36
C ASP A 123 -22.03 7.80 25.21
N HIS A 124 -21.27 8.20 24.19
CA HIS A 124 -20.89 7.30 23.10
C HIS A 124 -19.67 6.47 23.50
N PRO A 125 -19.63 5.16 23.17
CA PRO A 125 -18.41 4.38 23.26
C PRO A 125 -17.32 4.99 22.35
N VAL A 126 -16.15 5.19 22.94
CA VAL A 126 -14.98 5.79 22.29
C VAL A 126 -13.75 4.96 22.59
N LEU A 127 -12.90 4.79 21.59
CA LEU A 127 -11.63 4.07 21.67
C LEU A 127 -10.49 4.94 21.14
N PRO A 128 -9.23 4.68 21.49
CA PRO A 128 -8.08 5.24 20.79
C PRO A 128 -8.15 4.93 19.29
N ILE A 129 -7.69 5.87 18.45
CA ILE A 129 -7.72 5.69 16.99
C ILE A 129 -6.92 4.46 16.55
N GLU A 130 -5.81 4.17 17.23
CA GLU A 130 -4.97 3.02 16.92
C GLU A 130 -5.69 1.67 17.16
N GLU A 131 -6.48 1.57 18.23
CA GLU A 131 -7.29 0.37 18.54
C GLU A 131 -8.42 0.20 17.52
N ALA A 132 -9.17 1.27 17.25
CA ALA A 132 -10.23 1.23 16.23
C ALA A 132 -9.67 0.87 14.84
N ALA A 133 -8.48 1.38 14.48
CA ALA A 133 -7.83 1.05 13.22
C ALA A 133 -7.45 -0.43 13.13
N GLN A 134 -6.98 -1.01 14.23
CA GLN A 134 -6.67 -2.43 14.31
C GLN A 134 -7.93 -3.28 14.11
N ASP A 135 -9.01 -2.96 14.81
CA ASP A 135 -10.28 -3.70 14.71
C ASP A 135 -10.82 -3.70 13.26
N TYR A 136 -10.81 -2.53 12.61
CA TYR A 136 -11.21 -2.44 11.20
C TYR A 136 -10.27 -3.21 10.28
N GLN A 137 -8.96 -3.16 10.51
CA GLN A 137 -8.00 -3.92 9.73
C GLN A 137 -8.26 -5.43 9.83
N GLU A 138 -8.51 -5.94 11.04
CA GLU A 138 -8.85 -7.34 11.27
C GLU A 138 -10.18 -7.73 10.63
N GLN A 139 -11.20 -6.85 10.71
CA GLN A 139 -12.47 -7.08 10.04
C GLN A 139 -12.32 -7.15 8.52
N ILE A 140 -11.60 -6.20 7.92
CA ILE A 140 -11.33 -6.16 6.48
C ILE A 140 -10.55 -7.41 6.05
N GLN A 141 -9.55 -7.82 6.82
CA GLN A 141 -8.75 -8.99 6.53
C GLN A 141 -9.60 -10.27 6.52
N ARG A 142 -10.47 -10.45 7.52
CA ARG A 142 -11.42 -11.58 7.56
C ARG A 142 -12.35 -11.60 6.36
N HIS A 143 -12.94 -10.46 5.99
CA HIS A 143 -13.80 -10.40 4.81
C HIS A 143 -13.04 -10.71 3.51
N LEU A 144 -11.81 -10.22 3.40
CA LEU A 144 -10.95 -10.48 2.24
C LEU A 144 -10.59 -11.97 2.12
N GLU A 145 -10.36 -12.66 3.23
CA GLU A 145 -10.14 -14.11 3.26
C GLU A 145 -11.39 -14.90 2.85
N SER A 146 -12.57 -14.52 3.35
CA SER A 146 -13.85 -15.12 2.92
C SER A 146 -14.05 -15.00 1.42
N LEU A 147 -13.90 -13.79 0.88
CA LEU A 147 -14.08 -13.53 -0.55
C LEU A 147 -13.07 -14.30 -1.41
N LYS A 148 -11.82 -14.45 -0.95
CA LYS A 148 -10.82 -15.29 -1.65
C LYS A 148 -11.25 -16.75 -1.72
N LYS A 149 -11.76 -17.29 -0.62
CA LYS A 149 -12.24 -18.67 -0.53
C LYS A 149 -13.44 -18.89 -1.45
N GLU A 150 -14.44 -18.01 -1.40
CA GLU A 150 -15.60 -18.07 -2.30
C GLU A 150 -15.18 -18.03 -3.77
N ARG A 151 -14.23 -17.17 -4.12
CA ARG A 151 -13.65 -17.11 -5.46
C ARG A 151 -13.00 -18.43 -5.87
N ASP A 152 -12.24 -19.07 -4.98
CA ASP A 152 -11.56 -20.34 -5.26
C ASP A 152 -12.56 -21.50 -5.43
N GLU A 153 -13.62 -21.53 -4.62
CA GLU A 153 -14.74 -22.48 -4.76
C GLU A 153 -15.45 -22.32 -6.11
N ILE A 154 -15.75 -21.08 -6.53
CA ILE A 154 -16.37 -20.78 -7.83
C ILE A 154 -15.46 -21.26 -8.99
N LEU A 155 -14.16 -20.99 -8.91
CA LEU A 155 -13.21 -21.43 -9.94
C LEU A 155 -13.13 -22.96 -10.02
N SER A 156 -13.14 -23.64 -8.88
CA SER A 156 -13.16 -25.11 -8.84
C SER A 156 -14.43 -25.66 -9.48
N CYS A 157 -15.61 -25.18 -9.08
CA CYS A 157 -16.89 -25.58 -9.69
C CYS A 157 -16.91 -25.32 -11.20
N LYS A 158 -16.38 -24.18 -11.65
CA LYS A 158 -16.28 -23.85 -13.07
C LYS A 158 -15.44 -24.88 -13.84
N SER A 159 -14.22 -25.16 -13.38
CA SER A 159 -13.35 -26.16 -14.03
C SER A 159 -13.96 -27.56 -14.05
N SER A 160 -14.63 -27.98 -12.98
CA SER A 160 -15.32 -29.27 -12.94
C SER A 160 -16.46 -29.31 -13.95
N GLY A 161 -17.26 -28.24 -14.05
CA GLY A 161 -18.34 -28.14 -15.02
C GLY A 161 -17.85 -28.16 -16.47
N GLU A 162 -16.74 -27.47 -16.76
CA GLU A 162 -16.07 -27.50 -18.08
C GLU A 162 -15.58 -28.91 -18.43
N ASN A 163 -14.94 -29.60 -17.48
CA ASN A 163 -14.47 -30.98 -17.66
C ASN A 163 -15.62 -31.96 -17.91
N THR A 164 -16.69 -31.91 -17.11
CA THR A 164 -17.87 -32.75 -17.29
C THR A 164 -18.55 -32.48 -18.63
N SER A 165 -18.67 -31.22 -19.03
CA SER A 165 -19.20 -30.84 -20.34
C SER A 165 -18.36 -31.41 -21.48
N GLN A 166 -17.02 -31.29 -21.40
CA GLN A 166 -16.11 -31.85 -22.38
C GLN A 166 -16.23 -33.37 -22.49
N GLU A 167 -16.39 -34.07 -21.35
CA GLU A 167 -16.55 -35.51 -21.30
C GLU A 167 -17.88 -35.96 -21.93
N LEU A 168 -19.00 -35.29 -21.61
CA LEU A 168 -20.31 -35.57 -22.19
C LEU A 168 -20.38 -35.28 -23.69
N LEU A 169 -19.67 -34.25 -24.17
CA LEU A 169 -19.60 -33.90 -25.60
C LEU A 169 -18.59 -34.75 -26.38
N ARG A 170 -17.75 -35.54 -25.70
CA ARG A 170 -16.71 -36.37 -26.33
C ARG A 170 -17.27 -37.34 -27.37
N PRO A 171 -18.36 -38.10 -27.14
CA PRO A 171 -18.93 -38.98 -28.14
C PRO A 171 -19.41 -38.22 -29.37
N CYS A 172 -20.11 -37.09 -29.18
CA CYS A 172 -20.59 -36.24 -30.27
C CYS A 172 -19.43 -35.72 -31.14
N ARG A 173 -18.34 -35.28 -30.50
CA ARG A 173 -17.12 -34.87 -31.22
C ARG A 173 -16.51 -36.00 -32.06
N ILE A 174 -16.39 -37.21 -31.48
CA ILE A 174 -15.86 -38.38 -32.19
C ILE A 174 -16.77 -38.75 -33.37
N THR A 175 -18.09 -38.79 -33.15
CA THR A 175 -19.06 -39.08 -34.21
C THR A 175 -18.99 -38.06 -35.35
N CYS A 176 -18.91 -36.76 -35.04
CA CYS A 176 -18.74 -35.73 -36.07
C CYS A 176 -17.46 -35.94 -36.88
N GLN A 177 -16.32 -36.17 -36.22
CA GLN A 177 -15.03 -36.42 -36.91
C GLN A 177 -15.09 -37.64 -37.83
N TYR A 178 -15.69 -38.73 -37.36
CA TYR A 178 -15.89 -39.93 -38.17
C TYR A 178 -16.77 -39.65 -39.40
N LEU A 179 -17.90 -38.97 -39.23
CA LEU A 179 -18.79 -38.62 -40.34
C LEU A 179 -18.12 -37.70 -41.35
N THR A 180 -17.32 -36.72 -40.91
CA THR A 180 -16.53 -35.86 -41.80
C THR A 180 -15.53 -36.69 -42.62
N ALA A 181 -14.76 -37.57 -41.98
CA ALA A 181 -13.79 -38.42 -42.68
C ALA A 181 -14.47 -39.37 -43.70
N VAL A 182 -15.65 -39.91 -43.36
CA VAL A 182 -16.44 -40.74 -44.28
C VAL A 182 -17.00 -39.93 -45.44
N SER A 183 -17.40 -38.68 -45.22
CA SER A 183 -17.87 -37.81 -46.31
C SER A 183 -16.76 -37.41 -47.28
N GLU A 184 -15.54 -37.19 -46.77
CA GLU A 184 -14.36 -36.90 -47.59
C GLU A 184 -13.90 -38.13 -48.38
N ALA A 185 -13.99 -39.33 -47.80
CA ALA A 185 -13.64 -40.57 -48.47
C ALA A 185 -14.65 -41.03 -49.54
N ASN A 186 -15.90 -40.56 -49.44
CA ASN A 186 -16.97 -40.85 -50.39
C ASN A 186 -17.19 -39.73 -51.41
N ASP A 187 -16.31 -38.72 -51.45
CA ASP A 187 -16.38 -37.64 -52.43
C ASP A 187 -16.07 -38.21 -53.84
N PRO A 188 -17.01 -38.19 -54.80
CA PRO A 188 -16.86 -38.87 -56.10
C PRO A 188 -15.73 -38.34 -56.99
N THR A 189 -14.94 -37.36 -56.54
CA THR A 189 -13.87 -36.72 -57.31
C THR A 189 -12.44 -37.19 -57.01
N SER A 190 -12.22 -38.14 -56.09
CA SER A 190 -10.86 -38.66 -55.82
C SER A 190 -10.53 -39.93 -56.63
N GLU A 191 -9.64 -39.80 -57.63
CA GLU A 191 -9.07 -40.91 -58.41
C GLU A 191 -8.21 -41.88 -57.56
N PRO A 192 -8.10 -43.17 -57.93
CA PRO A 192 -7.22 -44.11 -57.25
C PRO A 192 -5.79 -43.96 -57.77
N ASN A 193 -4.89 -43.38 -56.99
CA ASN A 193 -3.46 -43.41 -57.32
C ASN A 193 -2.80 -44.63 -56.65
N SER A 194 -2.58 -45.67 -57.45
CA SER A 194 -1.61 -46.72 -57.18
C SER A 194 -0.20 -46.13 -57.08
N THR A 195 0.60 -46.46 -56.05
CA THR A 195 1.97 -47.04 -56.17
C THR A 195 2.63 -47.24 -54.78
N SER A 196 3.33 -48.38 -54.68
CA SER A 196 4.48 -48.75 -53.81
C SER A 196 4.29 -49.07 -52.33
N ALA A 197 4.46 -50.38 -52.07
CA ALA A 197 4.83 -50.96 -50.80
C ALA A 197 6.19 -50.45 -50.31
N SER A 198 6.32 -50.25 -48.99
CA SER A 198 7.57 -50.44 -48.26
C SER A 198 7.26 -50.86 -46.83
N SER A 199 7.77 -52.05 -46.50
CA SER A 199 7.63 -52.77 -45.24
C SER A 199 8.28 -52.01 -44.09
N THR A 200 7.61 -51.94 -42.95
CA THR A 200 8.23 -52.13 -41.62
C THR A 200 7.14 -52.28 -40.56
N ASN A 201 7.02 -53.49 -39.99
CA ASN A 201 6.26 -53.76 -38.77
C ASN A 201 6.92 -53.07 -37.57
N PRO A 202 6.15 -52.73 -36.52
CA PRO A 202 6.34 -53.55 -35.32
C PRO A 202 5.07 -53.88 -34.52
N ALA A 203 5.09 -55.13 -34.06
CA ALA A 203 4.72 -55.68 -32.75
C ALA A 203 3.43 -55.24 -32.03
N ILE A 204 2.57 -56.25 -31.89
CA ILE A 204 1.48 -56.42 -30.95
C ILE A 204 2.04 -56.49 -29.51
N VAL A 205 1.46 -55.71 -28.59
CA VAL A 205 1.44 -56.05 -27.16
C VAL A 205 -0.01 -56.00 -26.70
N THR A 206 -0.56 -57.18 -26.48
CA THR A 206 -1.80 -57.41 -25.74
C THR A 206 -1.50 -57.26 -24.26
N ASP A 207 -2.26 -56.45 -23.54
CA ASP A 207 -2.52 -56.71 -22.13
C ASP A 207 -4.01 -56.60 -21.86
N ASN A 208 -4.58 -57.77 -21.61
CA ASN A 208 -5.86 -58.01 -20.98
C ASN A 208 -5.63 -58.03 -19.45
N PRO A 209 -6.58 -57.56 -18.63
CA PRO A 209 -6.99 -58.48 -17.58
C PRO A 209 -8.51 -58.51 -17.40
N SER A 210 -9.06 -59.71 -17.61
CA SER A 210 -10.32 -60.16 -17.03
C SER A 210 -10.03 -60.83 -15.68
N VAL A 211 -10.70 -60.45 -14.58
CA VAL A 211 -11.28 -61.34 -13.54
C VAL A 211 -12.31 -60.54 -12.70
N GLN A 212 -13.50 -61.12 -12.51
CA GLN A 212 -14.69 -60.64 -11.77
C GLN A 212 -14.75 -61.21 -10.32
N PRO A 213 -15.90 -61.39 -9.61
CA PRO A 213 -17.14 -60.61 -9.38
C PRO A 213 -17.57 -60.48 -7.87
N GLY A 214 -18.59 -59.66 -7.57
CA GLY A 214 -19.56 -59.82 -6.45
C GLY A 214 -19.25 -59.08 -5.13
N ALA A 215 -20.19 -58.64 -4.29
CA ALA A 215 -21.65 -58.60 -4.30
C ALA A 215 -22.15 -57.57 -3.24
N PHE A 216 -23.32 -56.96 -3.51
CA PHE A 216 -24.38 -56.53 -2.59
C PHE A 216 -24.06 -55.99 -1.17
N TYR A 217 -24.48 -54.74 -0.90
CA TYR A 217 -25.62 -54.52 0.01
C TYR A 217 -26.34 -53.18 -0.27
N VAL A 218 -27.66 -53.28 -0.33
CA VAL A 218 -28.65 -52.20 -0.44
C VAL A 218 -29.06 -51.82 0.97
N ILE A 219 -29.02 -50.53 1.38
CA ILE A 219 -30.07 -49.89 2.20
C ILE A 219 -30.00 -48.35 1.98
N GLY A 220 -30.99 -47.78 1.30
CA GLY A 220 -31.59 -46.51 1.72
C GLY A 220 -32.95 -46.81 2.37
N PRO A 221 -33.77 -45.83 2.79
CA PRO A 221 -33.59 -44.38 2.79
C PRO A 221 -34.02 -43.68 4.12
N ALA A 222 -34.02 -42.33 4.12
CA ALA A 222 -34.99 -41.38 4.74
C ALA A 222 -34.24 -40.20 5.42
N LEU A 223 -34.29 -38.95 4.93
CA LEU A 223 -35.43 -37.99 5.04
C LEU A 223 -35.98 -37.99 6.49
N THR A 224 -35.92 -36.95 7.33
CA THR A 224 -36.04 -35.48 7.17
C THR A 224 -35.65 -34.76 8.52
N PRO A 225 -36.07 -33.52 8.90
CA PRO A 225 -35.16 -32.48 9.39
C PRO A 225 -35.40 -32.07 10.86
N LYS A 226 -34.57 -31.19 11.40
CA LYS A 226 -34.94 -30.23 12.46
C LYS A 226 -34.14 -28.95 12.28
#